data_AF-A0A4S8L8Y8-F1
#
_entry.id   AF-A0A4S8L8Y8-F1
#
_cell.length_a   1.000
_cell.length_b   1.000
_cell.length_c   1.000
_cell.angle_alpha   90.00
_cell.angle_beta   90.00
_cell.angle_gamma   90.00
#
_symmetry.space_group_name_H-M   'P 1'
#
loop_
_entity.id
_entity.type
_entity.pdbx_description
1 polymer ?
#
loop_
_entity_poly.entity_id
_entity_poly.type
_entity_poly.pdbx_seq_one_letter_code
_entity_poly.pdbx_strand_id
1 'polypeptide(L)'
;MWLKRYLALGPGRPMWALLADALLAINVPAYENNTPQDIRKNCYLQSWTTSTHTRSSQPTDLLRMIKAGQKYGLRIEGLAFERTILRDMPIWHHIFADSRIRRLTGSNTSKCLRSKHNLQTVGEAEDLAAPLIIISGRQSRHRPNNQCNCRDCTEIRETTTCDHPHLCMVRAQELLDTLPPKWDPRVEQPEDVETDPTSISKTREEEIFDYRLTTTGDLSDIFRIFTNKSHTPVNDTYVRRIQTDSNETLINVATDGSCIDNGQDNALAGAGIYFAEGDPRNKSLRLPKMAGETQLTQSNQTAELLAVKVTPELLPKTTPL
;
A
#
# COMPACT_ATOMS: atom_id res chain seq x y z
N MET A 1 -10.75 3.19 20.88
CA MET A 1 -9.36 2.66 20.80
C MET A 1 -8.43 3.77 20.34
N TRP A 2 -7.46 4.20 21.18
CA TRP A 2 -6.58 5.35 20.90
C TRP A 2 -5.68 5.17 19.68
N LEU A 3 -5.05 4.00 19.52
CA LEU A 3 -4.17 3.70 18.38
C LEU A 3 -4.89 3.83 17.03
N LYS A 4 -6.12 3.30 16.89
CA LYS A 4 -6.92 3.45 15.66
C LYS A 4 -7.17 4.93 15.32
N ARG A 5 -7.46 5.76 16.33
CA ARG A 5 -7.69 7.19 16.13
C ARG A 5 -6.41 7.96 15.83
N TYR A 6 -5.26 7.51 16.34
CA TYR A 6 -3.95 8.10 16.02
C TYR A 6 -3.58 7.87 14.54
N LEU A 7 -3.86 6.66 14.04
CA LEU A 7 -3.62 6.25 12.65
C LEU A 7 -4.71 6.68 11.68
N ALA A 8 -5.72 7.43 12.12
CA ALA A 8 -6.71 8.04 11.24
C ALA A 8 -6.07 9.27 10.57
N LEU A 9 -5.26 9.02 9.54
CA LEU A 9 -4.39 10.00 8.87
C LEU A 9 -5.13 10.86 7.82
N GLY A 10 -6.40 10.58 7.54
CA GLY A 10 -7.24 11.36 6.63
C GLY A 10 -7.85 12.64 7.23
N PRO A 11 -8.86 13.24 6.57
CA PRO A 11 -9.47 14.52 6.98
C PRO A 11 -10.06 14.54 8.39
N GLY A 12 -10.47 13.37 8.90
CA GLY A 12 -11.00 13.19 10.26
C GLY A 12 -9.94 13.11 11.36
N ARG A 13 -8.66 13.39 11.05
CA ARG A 13 -7.55 13.22 11.99
C ARG A 13 -7.73 14.10 13.23
N PRO A 14 -7.74 13.52 14.44
CA PRO A 14 -7.97 14.31 15.64
C PRO A 14 -6.75 15.18 15.98
N MET A 15 -6.99 16.40 16.45
CA MET A 15 -5.93 17.38 16.78
C MET A 15 -4.87 16.83 17.76
N TRP A 16 -5.28 16.01 18.74
CA TRP A 16 -4.32 15.40 19.68
C TRP A 16 -3.32 14.46 19.00
N ALA A 17 -3.66 13.86 17.85
CA ALA A 17 -2.74 13.01 17.10
C ALA A 17 -1.61 13.84 16.45
N LEU A 18 -1.90 15.09 16.06
CA LEU A 18 -0.87 16.03 15.58
C LEU A 18 0.10 16.41 16.71
N LEU A 19 -0.44 16.65 17.92
CA LEU A 19 0.39 16.84 19.10
C LEU A 19 1.23 15.59 19.42
N ALA A 20 0.63 14.40 19.29
CA ALA A 20 1.33 13.14 19.48
C ALA A 20 2.49 12.97 18.48
N ASP A 21 2.29 13.24 17.20
CA ASP A 21 3.36 13.25 16.18
C ASP A 21 4.53 14.15 16.61
N ALA A 22 4.23 15.40 17.02
CA ALA A 22 5.25 16.36 17.45
C ALA A 22 6.02 15.86 18.70
N LEU A 23 5.32 15.29 19.67
CA LEU A 23 5.95 14.73 20.87
C LEU A 23 6.85 13.53 20.54
N LEU A 24 6.43 12.66 19.62
CA LEU A 24 7.23 11.52 19.15
C LEU A 24 8.47 12.00 18.38
N ALA A 25 8.31 13.03 17.54
CA ALA A 25 9.39 13.62 16.75
C ALA A 25 10.47 14.31 17.60
N ILE A 26 10.11 14.85 18.77
CA ILE A 26 11.04 15.47 19.72
C ILE A 26 11.81 14.39 20.50
N ASN A 27 11.13 13.32 20.92
CA ASN A 27 11.67 12.33 21.84
C ASN A 27 12.33 11.14 21.11
N VAL A 28 13.37 11.40 20.33
CA VAL A 28 14.09 10.37 19.57
C VAL A 28 15.30 9.80 20.33
N PRO A 29 15.75 8.57 20.02
CA PRO A 29 17.03 8.06 20.52
C PRO A 29 18.22 8.89 20.00
N ALA A 30 19.35 8.84 20.71
CA ALA A 30 20.53 9.64 20.39
C ALA A 30 21.07 9.43 18.96
N TYR A 31 20.93 8.22 18.40
CA TYR A 31 21.38 7.91 17.04
C TYR A 31 20.52 8.58 15.94
N GLU A 32 19.32 9.07 16.27
CA GLU A 32 18.46 9.82 15.34
C GLU A 32 18.66 11.34 15.45
N ASN A 33 19.56 11.83 16.31
CA ASN A 33 19.80 13.27 16.48
C ASN A 33 20.21 13.98 15.18
N ASN A 34 20.84 13.26 14.25
CA ASN A 34 21.25 13.80 12.95
C ASN A 34 20.10 13.90 11.93
N THR A 35 18.95 13.29 12.20
CA THR A 35 17.75 13.41 11.36
C THR A 35 17.08 14.75 11.65
N PRO A 36 16.94 15.68 10.68
CA PRO A 36 16.31 16.98 10.93
C PRO A 36 14.89 16.84 11.50
N GLN A 37 14.50 17.71 12.44
CA GLN A 37 13.20 17.60 13.12
C GLN A 37 12.01 17.91 12.19
N ASP A 38 12.21 18.81 11.22
CA ASP A 38 11.21 19.25 10.24
C ASP A 38 10.67 18.10 9.37
N ILE A 39 11.46 17.05 9.17
CA ILE A 39 11.05 15.86 8.41
C ILE A 39 10.46 14.74 9.26
N ARG A 40 10.55 14.81 10.59
CA ARG A 40 10.04 13.75 11.48
C ARG A 40 8.52 13.91 11.64
N LYS A 41 7.74 13.37 10.70
CA LYS A 41 6.28 13.49 10.68
C LYS A 41 5.59 12.36 11.43
N ASN A 42 5.85 11.12 11.02
CA ASN A 42 5.17 9.97 11.61
C ASN A 42 6.06 8.73 11.62
N CYS A 43 6.30 8.17 12.80
CA CYS A 43 7.18 7.01 13.00
C CYS A 43 6.63 5.68 12.48
N TYR A 44 5.39 5.64 11.98
CA TYR A 44 4.82 4.46 11.30
C TYR A 44 4.91 4.54 9.78
N LEU A 45 5.13 5.74 9.21
CA LEU A 45 5.29 5.97 7.77
C LEU A 45 6.75 6.20 7.37
N GLN A 46 7.63 6.41 8.33
CA GLN A 46 9.04 6.74 8.10
C GLN A 46 9.97 5.82 8.89
N SER A 47 11.20 5.70 8.41
CA SER A 47 12.23 4.82 8.96
C SER A 47 12.99 5.39 10.17
N TRP A 48 12.74 6.64 10.57
CA TRP A 48 13.29 7.19 11.82
C TRP A 48 12.53 6.63 13.03
N THR A 49 13.20 6.52 14.17
CA THR A 49 12.61 5.92 15.37
C THR A 49 12.38 6.92 16.50
N THR A 50 11.29 6.69 17.25
CA THR A 50 10.99 7.40 18.50
C THR A 50 11.42 6.56 19.70
N SER A 51 11.68 7.19 20.84
CA SER A 51 12.05 6.50 22.07
C SER A 51 10.88 5.70 22.62
N THR A 52 11.09 4.40 22.88
CA THR A 52 10.05 3.48 23.39
C THR A 52 10.34 2.89 24.77
N HIS A 53 11.49 3.24 25.36
CA HIS A 53 11.88 2.79 26.69
C HIS A 53 11.08 3.52 27.78
N THR A 54 10.86 2.85 28.92
CA THR A 54 10.08 3.40 30.04
C THR A 54 10.74 4.58 30.75
N ARG A 55 12.06 4.75 30.57
CA ARG A 55 12.84 5.86 31.15
C ARG A 55 12.98 7.06 30.21
N SER A 56 12.39 7.02 29.01
CA SER A 56 12.42 8.17 28.11
C SER A 56 11.51 9.28 28.62
N SER A 57 11.69 10.49 28.09
CA SER A 57 10.79 11.63 28.28
C SER A 57 9.46 11.51 27.52
N GLN A 58 9.16 10.35 26.93
CA GLN A 58 7.92 10.13 26.20
C GLN A 58 6.74 10.01 27.19
N PRO A 59 5.60 10.67 26.93
CA PRO A 59 4.39 10.48 27.72
C PRO A 59 3.97 9.01 27.81
N THR A 60 3.54 8.59 29.01
CA THR A 60 3.16 7.22 29.33
C THR A 60 2.07 6.67 28.43
N ASP A 61 1.08 7.48 28.05
CA ASP A 61 -0.01 7.05 27.17
C ASP A 61 0.46 6.80 25.73
N LEU A 62 1.38 7.64 25.21
CA LEU A 62 1.99 7.42 23.90
C LEU A 62 2.87 6.18 23.90
N LEU A 63 3.65 5.94 24.96
CA LEU A 63 4.42 4.70 25.12
C LEU A 63 3.52 3.47 25.11
N ARG A 64 2.38 3.50 25.83
CA ARG A 64 1.40 2.40 25.84
C ARG A 64 0.81 2.17 24.45
N MET A 65 0.49 3.24 23.73
CA MET A 65 -0.05 3.18 22.37
C MET A 65 0.93 2.52 21.40
N ILE A 66 2.21 2.91 21.41
CA ILE A 66 3.25 2.32 20.57
C ILE A 66 3.45 0.84 20.91
N LYS A 67 3.54 0.52 22.20
CA LYS A 67 3.70 -0.86 22.67
C LYS A 67 2.52 -1.74 22.28
N ALA A 68 1.30 -1.21 22.27
CA ALA A 68 0.13 -1.92 21.77
C ALA A 68 0.27 -2.24 20.27
N GLY A 69 0.67 -1.26 19.45
CA GLY A 69 0.95 -1.50 18.03
C GLY A 69 2.01 -2.58 17.82
N GLN A 70 3.13 -2.51 18.53
CA GLN A 70 4.20 -3.52 18.47
C GLN A 70 3.74 -4.90 18.94
N LYS A 71 2.93 -4.97 20.00
CA LYS A 71 2.39 -6.24 20.53
C LYS A 71 1.58 -6.96 19.47
N TYR A 72 0.69 -6.24 18.80
CA TYR A 72 -0.24 -6.79 17.82
C TYR A 72 0.28 -6.77 16.38
N GLY A 73 1.56 -6.46 16.15
CA GLY A 73 2.14 -6.47 14.80
C GLY A 73 1.50 -5.44 13.88
N LEU A 74 1.24 -4.23 14.38
CA LEU A 74 0.82 -3.12 13.53
C LEU A 74 1.92 -2.82 12.50
N ARG A 75 1.57 -2.80 11.22
CA ARG A 75 2.43 -2.35 10.13
C ARG A 75 1.62 -1.87 8.93
N ILE A 76 2.29 -1.22 8.00
CA ILE A 76 1.77 -1.00 6.66
C ILE A 76 1.82 -2.32 5.89
N GLU A 77 0.69 -2.77 5.36
CA GLU A 77 0.59 -4.04 4.62
C GLU A 77 -0.57 -4.00 3.62
N GLY A 78 -0.31 -4.48 2.40
CA GLY A 78 -1.27 -4.53 1.31
C GLY A 78 -0.63 -5.10 0.05
N LEU A 79 -1.47 -5.62 -0.85
CA LEU A 79 -1.02 -6.11 -2.15
C LEU A 79 -0.65 -4.94 -3.06
N ALA A 80 -1.51 -3.93 -3.12
CA ALA A 80 -1.32 -2.67 -3.84
C ALA A 80 -2.10 -1.53 -3.19
N PHE A 81 -1.76 -0.29 -3.54
CA PHE A 81 -2.37 0.93 -3.03
C PHE A 81 -2.63 1.89 -4.19
N GLU A 82 -3.71 2.65 -4.10
CA GLU A 82 -4.08 3.68 -5.07
C GLU A 82 -2.98 4.75 -5.18
N ARG A 83 -2.78 5.36 -6.38
CA ARG A 83 -1.73 6.38 -6.56
C ARG A 83 -1.83 7.54 -5.59
N THR A 84 -3.05 7.91 -5.24
CA THR A 84 -3.34 8.98 -4.29
C THR A 84 -2.70 8.68 -2.93
N ILE A 85 -2.86 7.46 -2.43
CA ILE A 85 -2.20 6.97 -1.20
C ILE A 85 -0.68 6.98 -1.35
N LEU A 86 -0.15 6.50 -2.49
CA LEU A 86 1.30 6.49 -2.73
C LEU A 86 1.88 7.92 -2.70
N ARG A 87 1.18 8.87 -3.32
CA ARG A 87 1.57 10.28 -3.39
C ARG A 87 1.48 10.98 -2.03
N ASP A 88 0.57 10.57 -1.15
CA ASP A 88 0.42 11.12 0.20
C ASP A 88 1.51 10.63 1.18
N MET A 89 2.23 9.55 0.86
CA MET A 89 3.31 9.05 1.71
C MET A 89 4.43 10.09 1.88
N PRO A 90 5.10 10.13 3.04
CA PRO A 90 6.23 11.03 3.25
C PRO A 90 7.44 10.58 2.43
N ILE A 91 8.01 11.49 1.62
CA ILE A 91 9.19 11.16 0.82
C ILE A 91 10.44 11.05 1.69
N TRP A 92 10.64 11.96 2.65
CA TRP A 92 11.82 11.95 3.50
C TRP A 92 11.81 10.74 4.41
N HIS A 93 12.88 9.95 4.38
CA HIS A 93 13.02 8.75 5.20
C HIS A 93 11.81 7.81 5.07
N HIS A 94 11.18 7.74 3.88
CA HIS A 94 10.09 6.81 3.59
C HIS A 94 10.41 5.41 4.13
N ILE A 95 9.46 4.76 4.82
CA ILE A 95 9.72 3.56 5.61
C ILE A 95 10.24 2.37 4.79
N PHE A 96 9.87 2.29 3.51
CA PHE A 96 10.30 1.23 2.59
C PHE A 96 11.39 1.67 1.60
N ALA A 97 11.88 2.91 1.67
CA ALA A 97 12.92 3.36 0.77
C ALA A 97 14.27 2.70 1.06
N ASP A 98 15.11 2.60 0.03
CA ASP A 98 16.50 2.20 0.17
C ASP A 98 17.25 3.07 1.19
N SER A 99 18.17 2.46 1.93
CA SER A 99 18.93 3.12 3.01
C SER A 99 19.71 4.36 2.57
N ARG A 100 20.04 4.49 1.26
CA ARG A 100 20.66 5.70 0.72
C ARG A 100 19.82 6.95 0.92
N ILE A 101 18.50 6.85 1.10
CA ILE A 101 17.62 8.01 1.28
C ILE A 101 18.09 8.91 2.44
N ARG A 102 18.62 8.31 3.51
CA ARG A 102 19.17 9.04 4.67
C ARG A 102 20.39 9.90 4.31
N ARG A 103 21.20 9.45 3.34
CA ARG A 103 22.36 10.21 2.83
C ARG A 103 21.93 11.39 1.96
N LEU A 104 20.76 11.30 1.33
CA LEU A 104 20.21 12.38 0.50
C LEU A 104 19.67 13.54 1.36
N THR A 105 19.38 13.34 2.65
CA THR A 105 18.79 14.37 3.53
C THR A 105 19.73 15.55 3.81
N GLY A 106 21.05 15.36 3.85
CA GLY A 106 21.98 16.37 4.38
C GLY A 106 22.41 17.50 3.42
N SER A 107 22.22 17.33 2.11
CA SER A 107 22.80 18.23 1.10
C SER A 107 22.20 19.65 1.14
N ASN A 108 22.92 20.65 0.61
CA ASN A 108 22.40 22.02 0.50
C ASN A 108 21.14 22.08 -0.38
N THR A 109 21.09 21.29 -1.45
CA THR A 109 19.90 21.13 -2.29
C THR A 109 18.73 20.56 -1.48
N SER A 110 18.99 19.56 -0.63
CA SER A 110 17.97 18.97 0.23
C SER A 110 17.49 19.94 1.31
N LYS A 111 18.37 20.79 1.84
CA LYS A 111 17.96 21.89 2.72
C LYS A 111 17.03 22.86 1.99
N CYS A 112 17.35 23.22 0.73
CA CYS A 112 16.48 24.03 -0.12
C CYS A 112 15.11 23.37 -0.34
N LEU A 113 15.08 22.07 -0.66
CA LEU A 113 13.83 21.32 -0.79
C LEU A 113 12.98 21.38 0.48
N ARG A 114 13.60 21.30 1.66
CA ARG A 114 12.85 21.35 2.92
C ARG A 114 12.39 22.74 3.32
N SER A 115 13.22 23.77 3.15
CA SER A 115 12.94 25.10 3.69
C SER A 115 12.31 26.08 2.69
N LYS A 116 12.64 25.96 1.40
CA LYS A 116 12.10 26.82 0.33
C LYS A 116 10.92 26.17 -0.39
N HIS A 117 11.06 24.89 -0.74
CA HIS A 117 9.99 24.15 -1.41
C HIS A 117 8.99 23.50 -0.45
N ASN A 118 9.31 23.41 0.84
CA ASN A 118 8.52 22.71 1.86
C ASN A 118 8.22 21.24 1.49
N LEU A 119 9.06 20.59 0.69
CA LEU A 119 8.85 19.22 0.20
C LEU A 119 8.66 18.24 1.35
N GLN A 120 7.52 17.56 1.42
CA GLN A 120 7.15 16.56 2.42
C GLN A 120 6.73 15.22 1.82
N THR A 121 5.99 15.21 0.71
CA THR A 121 5.33 14.01 0.20
C THR A 121 5.98 13.46 -1.07
N VAL A 122 5.67 12.21 -1.38
CA VAL A 122 6.07 11.55 -2.62
C VAL A 122 5.46 12.27 -3.83
N GLY A 123 4.18 12.68 -3.75
CA GLY A 123 3.50 13.41 -4.82
C GLY A 123 4.14 14.76 -5.12
N GLU A 124 4.52 15.52 -4.10
CA GLU A 124 5.24 16.78 -4.30
C GLU A 124 6.62 16.56 -4.94
N ALA A 125 7.30 15.45 -4.62
CA ALA A 125 8.58 15.11 -5.22
C ALA A 125 8.41 14.70 -6.69
N GLU A 126 7.35 13.94 -6.99
CA GLU A 126 6.96 13.55 -8.34
C GLU A 126 6.65 14.78 -9.20
N ASP A 127 5.82 15.70 -8.70
CA ASP A 127 5.45 16.93 -9.41
C ASP A 127 6.69 17.81 -9.67
N LEU A 128 7.58 17.93 -8.68
CA LEU A 128 8.83 18.68 -8.82
C LEU A 128 9.80 18.03 -9.81
N ALA A 129 9.83 16.70 -9.92
CA ALA A 129 10.69 15.97 -10.84
C ALA A 129 10.12 15.86 -12.26
N ALA A 130 8.80 16.06 -12.44
CA ALA A 130 8.11 15.91 -13.72
C ALA A 130 8.76 16.64 -14.92
N PRO A 131 9.32 17.86 -14.79
CA PRO A 131 9.97 18.55 -15.91
C PRO A 131 11.22 17.84 -16.46
N LEU A 132 11.80 16.88 -15.72
CA LEU A 132 12.95 16.09 -16.15
C LEU A 132 12.56 14.91 -17.05
N ILE A 133 11.29 14.51 -17.07
CA ILE A 133 10.81 13.32 -17.78
C ILE A 133 10.43 13.68 -19.22
N ILE A 134 10.73 12.79 -20.17
CA ILE A 134 10.29 12.91 -21.56
C ILE A 134 8.93 12.22 -21.69
N ILE A 135 7.86 12.98 -21.86
CA ILE A 135 6.52 12.42 -22.10
C ILE A 135 6.29 12.32 -23.61
N SER A 136 6.06 11.10 -24.11
CA SER A 136 5.62 10.82 -25.49
C SER A 136 6.50 11.45 -26.58
N GLY A 137 7.83 11.43 -26.39
CA GLY A 137 8.80 11.95 -27.37
C GLY A 137 8.84 13.48 -27.49
N ARG A 138 8.05 14.24 -26.72
CA ARG A 138 8.15 15.69 -26.63
C ARG A 138 9.15 16.03 -25.52
N GLN A 139 10.30 16.56 -25.91
CA GLN A 139 11.25 17.10 -24.94
C GLN A 139 10.59 18.28 -24.20
N SER A 140 10.59 18.21 -22.87
CA SER A 140 10.41 19.41 -22.05
C SER A 140 11.40 20.46 -22.53
N ARG A 141 10.98 21.73 -22.62
CA ARG A 141 11.89 22.86 -22.96
C ARG A 141 12.93 23.11 -21.87
N HIS A 142 12.90 22.32 -20.80
CA HIS A 142 13.86 22.32 -19.71
C HIS A 142 15.29 22.08 -20.22
N ARG A 143 16.25 22.76 -19.59
CA ARG A 143 17.68 22.59 -19.85
C ARG A 143 18.36 22.19 -18.55
N PRO A 144 19.31 21.24 -18.55
CA PRO A 144 19.95 20.74 -17.34
C PRO A 144 21.01 21.73 -16.81
N ASN A 145 20.59 22.93 -16.47
CA ASN A 145 21.44 23.99 -15.92
C ASN A 145 20.61 24.96 -15.07
N ASN A 146 21.31 25.84 -14.36
CA ASN A 146 20.70 26.78 -13.42
C ASN A 146 20.08 28.01 -14.10
N GLN A 147 20.34 28.23 -15.38
CA GLN A 147 19.88 29.36 -16.18
C GLN A 147 18.71 28.97 -17.11
N CYS A 148 18.05 27.84 -16.87
CA CYS A 148 16.91 27.45 -17.66
C CYS A 148 15.74 28.43 -17.46
N ASN A 149 15.20 28.94 -18.56
CA ASN A 149 14.05 29.86 -18.60
C ASN A 149 12.77 29.15 -19.07
N CYS A 150 12.66 27.83 -18.86
CA CYS A 150 11.39 27.14 -19.11
C CYS A 150 10.34 27.59 -18.08
N ARG A 151 9.06 27.35 -18.41
CA ARG A 151 7.93 27.72 -17.56
C ARG A 151 8.10 27.21 -16.12
N ASP A 152 8.41 25.93 -15.96
CA ASP A 152 8.51 25.30 -14.63
C ASP A 152 9.65 25.88 -13.79
N CYS A 153 10.82 26.12 -14.41
CA CYS A 153 11.95 26.74 -13.70
C CYS A 153 11.65 28.20 -13.31
N THR A 154 10.96 28.96 -14.16
CA THR A 154 10.56 30.34 -13.83
C THR A 154 9.55 30.34 -12.69
N GLU A 155 8.52 29.51 -12.77
CA GLU A 155 7.48 29.37 -11.74
C GLU A 155 8.08 28.97 -10.38
N ILE A 156 9.01 28.00 -10.36
CA ILE A 156 9.71 27.61 -9.13
C ILE A 156 10.51 28.78 -8.52
N ARG A 157 11.23 29.56 -9.34
CA ARG A 157 12.00 30.71 -8.83
C ARG A 157 11.09 31.76 -8.20
N GLU A 158 9.96 32.05 -8.85
CA GLU A 158 9.01 33.07 -8.41
C GLU A 158 8.27 32.64 -7.14
N THR A 159 7.86 31.37 -7.05
CA THR A 159 7.04 30.85 -5.94
C THR A 159 7.85 30.48 -4.70
N THR A 160 9.05 29.90 -4.88
CA THR A 160 9.84 29.35 -3.77
C THR A 160 11.10 30.14 -3.45
N THR A 161 11.46 31.14 -4.25
CA THR A 161 12.76 31.86 -4.19
C THR A 161 13.97 30.92 -4.36
N CYS A 162 13.79 29.76 -4.99
CA CYS A 162 14.86 28.79 -5.24
C CYS A 162 15.82 29.27 -6.34
N ASP A 163 17.11 29.36 -6.02
CA ASP A 163 18.13 29.87 -6.97
C ASP A 163 18.50 28.83 -8.04
N HIS A 164 18.33 27.54 -7.73
CA HIS A 164 18.78 26.43 -8.56
C HIS A 164 17.68 25.36 -8.74
N PRO A 165 16.60 25.67 -9.50
CA PRO A 165 15.48 24.75 -9.69
C PRO A 165 15.90 23.38 -10.21
N HIS A 166 16.78 23.34 -11.23
CA HIS A 166 17.21 22.08 -11.82
C HIS A 166 17.85 21.12 -10.81
N LEU A 167 18.72 21.62 -9.92
CA LEU A 167 19.33 20.79 -8.88
C LEU A 167 18.28 20.23 -7.91
N CYS A 168 17.25 21.03 -7.58
CA CYS A 168 16.15 20.59 -6.73
C CYS A 168 15.29 19.52 -7.41
N MET A 169 14.99 19.67 -8.70
CA MET A 169 14.30 18.64 -9.50
C MET A 169 15.09 17.33 -9.52
N VAL A 170 16.40 17.40 -9.77
CA VAL A 170 17.28 16.21 -9.79
C VAL A 170 17.33 15.56 -8.40
N ARG A 171 17.39 16.36 -7.34
CA ARG A 171 17.36 15.83 -5.97
C ARG A 171 16.02 15.18 -5.61
N ALA A 172 14.90 15.72 -6.10
CA ALA A 172 13.59 15.11 -5.93
C ALA A 172 13.51 13.76 -6.68
N GLN A 173 14.00 13.71 -7.91
CA GLN A 173 14.15 12.49 -8.69
C GLN A 173 15.00 11.45 -7.94
N GLU A 174 16.16 11.83 -7.41
CA GLU A 174 17.03 10.94 -6.62
C GLU A 174 16.34 10.36 -5.37
N LEU A 175 15.42 11.13 -4.75
CA LEU A 175 14.62 10.64 -3.62
C LEU A 175 13.60 9.59 -4.10
N LEU A 176 12.88 9.88 -5.19
CA LEU A 176 11.92 8.93 -5.78
C LEU A 176 12.62 7.64 -6.22
N ASP A 177 13.83 7.72 -6.75
CA ASP A 177 14.64 6.56 -7.17
C ASP A 177 15.13 5.68 -6.00
N THR A 178 14.80 6.04 -4.75
CA THR A 178 14.97 5.14 -3.60
C THR A 178 13.73 4.35 -3.26
N LEU A 179 12.57 4.68 -3.86
CA LEU A 179 11.32 3.99 -3.61
C LEU A 179 11.30 2.65 -4.36
N PRO A 180 10.90 1.56 -3.70
CA PRO A 180 10.64 0.30 -4.39
C PRO A 180 9.36 0.40 -5.24
N PRO A 181 9.18 -0.47 -6.25
CA PRO A 181 8.09 -0.34 -7.24
C PRO A 181 6.68 -0.19 -6.65
N LYS A 182 6.35 -0.95 -5.59
CA LYS A 182 5.04 -0.87 -4.92
C LYS A 182 4.73 0.54 -4.38
N TRP A 183 5.76 1.30 -4.07
CA TRP A 183 5.68 2.61 -3.42
C TRP A 183 6.08 3.76 -4.35
N ASP A 184 6.34 3.49 -5.63
CA ASP A 184 6.72 4.49 -6.62
C ASP A 184 5.52 4.83 -7.53
N PRO A 185 4.93 6.04 -7.46
CA PRO A 185 3.81 6.41 -8.30
C PRO A 185 4.18 6.61 -9.78
N ARG A 186 5.44 6.45 -10.17
CA ARG A 186 5.87 6.57 -11.58
C ARG A 186 5.82 5.24 -12.34
N VAL A 187 5.69 4.11 -11.63
CA VAL A 187 5.61 2.79 -12.26
C VAL A 187 4.15 2.40 -12.55
N GLU A 188 3.95 1.41 -13.42
CA GLU A 188 2.64 0.79 -13.67
C GLU A 188 2.13 0.17 -12.35
N GLN A 189 0.93 0.55 -11.93
CA GLN A 189 0.26 0.07 -10.72
C GLN A 189 -0.95 -0.79 -11.10
N PRO A 190 -1.47 -1.64 -10.19
CA PRO A 190 -2.59 -2.53 -10.51
C PRO A 190 -3.87 -1.78 -10.88
N GLU A 191 -4.11 -0.61 -10.26
CA GLU A 191 -5.20 0.30 -10.63
C GLU A 191 -5.21 0.70 -12.12
N ASP A 192 -4.06 0.65 -12.81
CA ASP A 192 -3.94 1.03 -14.23
C ASP A 192 -4.58 -0.02 -15.17
N VAL A 193 -4.76 -1.25 -14.68
CA VAL A 193 -5.29 -2.38 -15.45
C VAL A 193 -6.55 -3.00 -14.82
N GLU A 194 -6.83 -2.70 -13.55
CA GLU A 194 -8.03 -3.17 -12.86
C GLU A 194 -9.29 -2.55 -13.48
N THR A 195 -10.26 -3.40 -13.80
CA THR A 195 -11.55 -2.96 -14.33
C THR A 195 -12.50 -2.68 -13.17
N ASP A 196 -13.29 -1.61 -13.28
CA ASP A 196 -14.32 -1.29 -12.29
C ASP A 196 -15.41 -2.39 -12.30
N PRO A 197 -15.59 -3.16 -11.20
CA PRO A 197 -16.60 -4.21 -11.15
C PRO A 197 -18.03 -3.66 -11.35
N THR A 198 -18.26 -2.37 -11.09
CA THR A 198 -19.58 -1.73 -11.26
C THR A 198 -19.97 -1.53 -12.72
N SER A 199 -19.02 -1.63 -13.67
CA SER A 199 -19.34 -1.60 -15.10
C SER A 199 -19.97 -2.89 -15.60
N ILE A 200 -19.97 -3.96 -14.80
CA ILE A 200 -20.61 -5.23 -15.14
C ILE A 200 -22.12 -5.07 -15.00
N SER A 201 -22.84 -5.22 -16.12
CA SER A 201 -24.30 -5.13 -16.13
C SER A 201 -24.91 -6.23 -15.27
N LYS A 202 -25.52 -5.86 -14.14
CA LYS A 202 -26.28 -6.79 -13.30
C LYS A 202 -27.49 -7.28 -14.07
N THR A 203 -27.71 -8.59 -14.08
CA THR A 203 -28.91 -9.17 -14.69
C THR A 203 -29.98 -9.51 -13.64
N ARG A 204 -29.60 -9.62 -12.36
CA ARG A 204 -30.45 -9.96 -11.21
C ARG A 204 -30.03 -9.20 -9.93
N GLU A 205 -30.55 -9.58 -8.76
CA GLU A 205 -30.07 -9.19 -7.43
C GLU A 205 -28.71 -9.84 -7.10
N GLU A 206 -27.73 -9.63 -7.98
CA GLU A 206 -26.37 -10.18 -7.84
C GLU A 206 -25.49 -9.25 -6.99
N GLU A 207 -24.77 -9.83 -6.04
CA GLU A 207 -23.65 -9.20 -5.37
C GLU A 207 -22.38 -9.47 -6.18
N ILE A 208 -21.73 -8.41 -6.65
CA ILE A 208 -20.49 -8.51 -7.41
C ILE A 208 -19.33 -8.59 -6.41
N PHE A 209 -18.54 -9.65 -6.48
CA PHE A 209 -17.32 -9.76 -5.72
C PHE A 209 -16.29 -8.76 -6.25
N ASP A 210 -15.88 -7.82 -5.40
CA ASP A 210 -14.80 -6.89 -5.73
C ASP A 210 -13.45 -7.61 -5.67
N TYR A 211 -12.91 -7.94 -6.84
CA TYR A 211 -11.65 -8.66 -6.99
C TYR A 211 -10.42 -7.74 -7.09
N ARG A 212 -10.61 -6.42 -6.94
CA ARG A 212 -9.51 -5.45 -6.98
C ARG A 212 -8.54 -5.71 -5.84
N LEU A 213 -7.26 -5.65 -6.16
CA LEU A 213 -6.16 -5.81 -5.21
C LEU A 213 -5.73 -4.47 -4.63
N THR A 214 -6.05 -3.37 -5.33
CA THR A 214 -5.74 -2.00 -4.93
C THR A 214 -6.56 -1.60 -3.71
N THR A 215 -5.86 -1.28 -2.61
CA THR A 215 -6.47 -0.61 -1.47
C THR A 215 -6.70 0.85 -1.83
N THR A 216 -7.96 1.29 -1.74
CA THR A 216 -8.41 2.67 -1.97
C THR A 216 -8.69 3.37 -0.64
N GLY A 217 -8.80 4.71 -0.67
CA GLY A 217 -9.07 5.51 0.52
C GLY A 217 -7.92 6.43 0.89
N ASP A 218 -7.54 6.46 2.17
CA ASP A 218 -6.46 7.34 2.67
C ASP A 218 -5.35 6.55 3.39
N LEU A 219 -4.32 7.25 3.88
CA LEU A 219 -3.18 6.64 4.58
C LEU A 219 -3.58 5.82 5.83
N SER A 220 -4.80 5.95 6.34
CA SER A 220 -5.31 5.10 7.42
C SER A 220 -5.57 3.67 6.95
N ASP A 221 -5.93 3.50 5.68
CA ASP A 221 -6.39 2.24 5.09
C ASP A 221 -5.23 1.29 4.75
N ILE A 222 -3.98 1.76 4.84
CA ILE A 222 -2.79 0.96 4.58
C ILE A 222 -2.33 0.13 5.79
N PHE A 223 -2.86 0.44 6.99
CA PHE A 223 -2.43 -0.21 8.23
C PHE A 223 -3.17 -1.53 8.46
N ARG A 224 -2.41 -2.56 8.87
CA ARG A 224 -2.94 -3.85 9.31
C ARG A 224 -2.38 -4.20 10.69
N ILE A 225 -3.20 -4.88 11.49
CA ILE A 225 -2.82 -5.47 12.79
C ILE A 225 -2.98 -6.99 12.73
N PHE A 226 -2.53 -7.67 13.77
CA PHE A 226 -2.46 -9.14 13.84
C PHE A 226 -1.60 -9.74 12.73
N THR A 227 -0.57 -9.01 12.29
CA THR A 227 0.35 -9.49 11.27
C THR A 227 1.43 -10.39 11.86
N ASN A 228 1.97 -11.28 11.02
CA ASN A 228 3.08 -12.13 11.42
C ASN A 228 4.40 -11.33 11.42
N LYS A 229 5.03 -11.23 12.60
CA LYS A 229 6.29 -10.51 12.79
C LYS A 229 7.49 -11.11 12.06
N SER A 230 7.43 -12.40 11.70
CA SER A 230 8.50 -13.04 10.90
C SER A 230 8.32 -12.82 9.40
N HIS A 231 7.17 -12.30 8.96
CA HIS A 231 6.93 -11.99 7.56
C HIS A 231 7.46 -10.61 7.20
N THR A 232 8.30 -10.54 6.18
CA THR A 232 8.74 -9.28 5.57
C THR A 232 7.75 -8.88 4.47
N PRO A 233 7.17 -7.67 4.51
CA PRO A 233 6.31 -7.20 3.43
C PRO A 233 7.03 -7.22 2.08
N VAL A 234 6.34 -7.70 1.06
CA VAL A 234 6.84 -7.67 -0.32
C VAL A 234 6.70 -6.23 -0.84
N ASN A 235 7.75 -5.68 -1.45
CA ASN A 235 7.73 -4.30 -1.99
C ASN A 235 7.77 -4.26 -3.52
N ASP A 236 7.61 -5.41 -4.17
CA ASP A 236 7.40 -5.50 -5.61
C ASP A 236 5.95 -5.16 -5.97
N THR A 237 5.75 -4.55 -7.14
CA THR A 237 4.41 -4.31 -7.69
C THR A 237 3.87 -5.60 -8.31
N TYR A 238 2.62 -5.92 -8.01
CA TYR A 238 1.94 -7.08 -8.61
C TYR A 238 0.83 -6.61 -9.56
N VAL A 239 1.13 -6.51 -10.85
CA VAL A 239 0.15 -6.12 -11.88
C VAL A 239 -0.48 -7.38 -12.47
N ARG A 240 -1.76 -7.62 -12.17
CA ARG A 240 -2.53 -8.70 -12.76
C ARG A 240 -3.22 -8.23 -14.04
N ARG A 241 -2.66 -8.58 -15.20
CA ARG A 241 -3.31 -8.33 -16.49
C ARG A 241 -4.36 -9.41 -16.73
N ILE A 242 -5.63 -9.09 -16.51
CA ILE A 242 -6.74 -9.94 -16.94
C ILE A 242 -7.05 -9.55 -18.38
N GLN A 243 -6.67 -10.40 -19.34
CA GLN A 243 -7.22 -10.30 -20.69
C GLN A 243 -8.62 -10.91 -20.65
N THR A 244 -9.63 -10.08 -20.42
CA THR A 244 -11.02 -10.47 -20.71
C THR A 244 -11.23 -10.31 -22.21
N ASP A 245 -11.48 -11.41 -22.91
CA ASP A 245 -11.89 -11.32 -24.31
C ASP A 245 -13.30 -10.71 -24.33
N SER A 246 -13.54 -9.71 -25.18
CA SER A 246 -14.79 -8.94 -25.26
C SER A 246 -16.05 -9.75 -25.60
N ASN A 247 -15.92 -11.06 -25.83
CA ASN A 247 -16.99 -11.99 -26.19
C ASN A 247 -17.26 -13.05 -25.11
N GLU A 248 -16.68 -12.94 -23.91
CA GLU A 248 -16.82 -13.99 -22.89
C GLU A 248 -18.19 -13.96 -22.20
N THR A 249 -18.91 -15.07 -22.34
CA THR A 249 -20.16 -15.34 -21.64
C THR A 249 -19.89 -15.71 -20.19
N LEU A 250 -20.57 -15.04 -19.25
CA LEU A 250 -20.59 -15.42 -17.83
C LEU A 250 -21.00 -16.89 -17.69
N ILE A 251 -20.27 -17.65 -16.88
CA ILE A 251 -20.58 -19.05 -16.59
C ILE A 251 -21.18 -19.14 -15.19
N ASN A 252 -22.42 -19.65 -15.12
CA ASN A 252 -23.05 -19.95 -13.84
C ASN A 252 -22.51 -21.29 -13.30
N VAL A 253 -22.01 -21.25 -12.06
CA VAL A 253 -21.54 -22.45 -11.34
C VAL A 253 -22.20 -22.48 -9.97
N ALA A 254 -22.81 -23.61 -9.63
CA ALA A 254 -23.32 -23.85 -8.28
C ALA A 254 -22.22 -24.52 -7.45
N THR A 255 -21.93 -23.96 -6.28
CA THR A 255 -21.01 -24.52 -5.30
C THR A 255 -21.74 -24.83 -4.01
N ASP A 256 -21.29 -25.87 -3.29
CA ASP A 256 -21.85 -26.23 -1.98
C ASP A 256 -20.77 -26.87 -1.10
N GLY A 257 -20.92 -26.75 0.22
CA GLY A 257 -20.06 -27.38 1.20
C GLY A 257 -20.88 -28.13 2.26
N SER A 258 -20.52 -29.38 2.51
CA SER A 258 -21.21 -30.24 3.46
C SER A 258 -20.23 -30.87 4.44
N CYS A 259 -20.69 -31.09 5.67
CA CYS A 259 -19.91 -31.69 6.72
C CYS A 259 -20.79 -32.60 7.58
N ILE A 260 -20.33 -33.85 7.73
CA ILE A 260 -20.88 -34.81 8.67
C ILE A 260 -20.24 -34.53 10.04
N ASP A 261 -21.04 -34.56 11.10
CA ASP A 261 -20.63 -34.30 12.48
C ASP A 261 -19.96 -32.93 12.67
N ASN A 262 -20.43 -31.91 11.95
CA ASN A 262 -19.89 -30.56 12.01
C ASN A 262 -19.79 -30.03 13.46
N GLY A 263 -18.61 -29.55 13.84
CA GLY A 263 -18.31 -29.10 15.20
C GLY A 263 -17.81 -30.18 16.17
N GLN A 264 -17.69 -31.44 15.71
CA GLN A 264 -17.12 -32.55 16.49
C GLN A 264 -15.72 -32.92 16.02
N ASP A 265 -14.96 -33.64 16.86
CA ASP A 265 -13.57 -34.04 16.57
C ASP A 265 -13.46 -35.03 15.39
N ASN A 266 -14.53 -35.76 15.09
CA ASN A 266 -14.61 -36.72 13.99
C ASN A 266 -15.22 -36.11 12.72
N ALA A 267 -15.45 -34.79 12.68
CA ALA A 267 -16.06 -34.10 11.56
C ALA A 267 -15.34 -34.41 10.23
N LEU A 268 -16.14 -34.61 9.18
CA LEU A 268 -15.66 -34.84 7.82
C LEU A 268 -16.39 -33.92 6.86
N ALA A 269 -15.66 -33.06 6.17
CA ALA A 269 -16.24 -32.11 5.23
C ALA A 269 -15.86 -32.42 3.77
N GLY A 270 -16.72 -32.00 2.85
CA GLY A 270 -16.56 -32.14 1.42
C GLY A 270 -17.30 -31.03 0.66
N ALA A 271 -16.86 -30.76 -0.56
CA ALA A 271 -17.30 -29.65 -1.38
C ALA A 271 -17.83 -30.16 -2.72
N GLY A 272 -18.90 -29.55 -3.22
CA GLY A 272 -19.49 -29.82 -4.52
C GLY A 272 -19.32 -28.65 -5.48
N ILE A 273 -19.06 -28.94 -6.75
CA ILE A 273 -19.02 -27.98 -7.85
C ILE A 273 -19.87 -28.53 -8.99
N TYR A 274 -20.87 -27.77 -9.43
CA TYR A 274 -21.83 -28.15 -10.45
C TYR A 274 -21.98 -27.05 -11.50
N PHE A 275 -21.69 -27.38 -12.76
CA PHE A 275 -21.85 -26.51 -13.92
C PHE A 275 -23.18 -26.77 -14.63
N ALA A 276 -23.42 -28.03 -15.00
CA ALA A 276 -24.64 -28.51 -15.66
C ALA A 276 -24.71 -30.04 -15.57
N GLU A 277 -25.85 -30.62 -15.93
CA GLU A 277 -26.02 -32.07 -16.01
C GLU A 277 -25.03 -32.68 -17.01
N GLY A 278 -24.27 -33.70 -16.57
CA GLY A 278 -23.27 -34.37 -17.40
C GLY A 278 -21.99 -33.57 -17.70
N ASP A 279 -21.81 -32.36 -17.15
CA ASP A 279 -20.59 -31.59 -17.38
C ASP A 279 -19.36 -32.28 -16.75
N PRO A 280 -18.30 -32.59 -17.53
CA PRO A 280 -17.12 -33.30 -17.02
C PRO A 280 -16.32 -32.50 -15.98
N ARG A 281 -16.57 -31.20 -15.86
CA ARG A 281 -15.97 -30.32 -14.84
C ARG A 281 -16.68 -30.41 -13.50
N ASN A 282 -17.85 -31.04 -13.39
CA ASN A 282 -18.50 -31.27 -12.11
C ASN A 282 -17.55 -32.03 -11.17
N LYS A 283 -17.44 -31.59 -9.91
CA LYS A 283 -16.56 -32.21 -8.91
C LYS A 283 -17.27 -32.44 -7.59
N SER A 284 -16.90 -33.54 -6.94
CA SER A 284 -17.08 -33.76 -5.51
C SER A 284 -15.70 -33.92 -4.89
N LEU A 285 -15.38 -33.05 -3.95
CA LEU A 285 -14.06 -32.91 -3.35
C LEU A 285 -14.14 -33.22 -1.86
N ARG A 286 -13.20 -33.99 -1.32
CA ARG A 286 -13.05 -34.13 0.12
C ARG A 286 -12.18 -32.99 0.64
N LEU A 287 -12.58 -32.33 1.72
CA LEU A 287 -11.74 -31.33 2.37
C LEU A 287 -10.54 -32.06 3.01
N PRO A 288 -9.29 -31.76 2.61
CA PRO A 288 -8.14 -32.37 3.25
C PRO A 288 -8.06 -31.92 4.71
N LYS A 289 -7.52 -32.79 5.58
CA LYS A 289 -7.29 -32.44 7.00
C LYS A 289 -6.14 -31.46 7.19
N MET A 290 -5.23 -31.39 6.21
CA MET A 290 -4.03 -30.55 6.23
C MET A 290 -3.85 -29.84 4.89
N ALA A 291 -3.38 -28.60 4.93
CA ALA A 291 -2.84 -27.87 3.78
C ALA A 291 -1.42 -27.41 4.13
N GLY A 292 -0.42 -28.14 3.62
CA GLY A 292 0.96 -28.01 4.11
C GLY A 292 1.02 -28.31 5.61
N GLU A 293 1.57 -27.39 6.38
CA GLU A 293 1.68 -27.49 7.85
C GLU A 293 0.41 -27.02 8.59
N THR A 294 -0.58 -26.47 7.86
CA THR A 294 -1.80 -25.92 8.47
C THR A 294 -2.87 -26.99 8.57
N GLN A 295 -3.39 -27.23 9.78
CA GLN A 295 -4.55 -28.07 9.99
C GLN A 295 -5.83 -27.33 9.55
N LEU A 296 -6.61 -27.95 8.68
CA LEU A 296 -7.86 -27.39 8.19
C LEU A 296 -9.03 -27.87 9.03
N THR A 297 -9.78 -26.92 9.59
CA THR A 297 -11.02 -27.19 10.31
C THR A 297 -12.02 -27.88 9.38
N GLN A 298 -12.46 -29.08 9.76
CA GLN A 298 -13.50 -29.82 9.03
C GLN A 298 -14.86 -29.20 9.36
N SER A 299 -15.37 -28.35 8.47
CA SER A 299 -16.66 -27.68 8.64
C SER A 299 -17.31 -27.40 7.29
N ASN A 300 -18.61 -27.11 7.29
CA ASN A 300 -19.34 -26.67 6.09
C ASN A 300 -18.65 -25.45 5.45
N GLN A 301 -18.30 -24.46 6.27
CA GLN A 301 -17.74 -23.18 5.82
C GLN A 301 -16.38 -23.35 5.13
N THR A 302 -15.51 -24.21 5.69
CA THR A 302 -14.21 -24.51 5.06
C THR A 302 -14.39 -25.25 3.74
N ALA A 303 -15.41 -26.11 3.63
CA ALA A 303 -15.70 -26.83 2.39
C ALA A 303 -16.31 -25.93 1.31
N GLU A 304 -17.19 -24.99 1.66
CA GLU A 304 -17.69 -23.96 0.74
C GLU A 304 -16.53 -23.15 0.15
N LEU A 305 -15.58 -22.71 1.00
CA LEU A 305 -14.37 -22.01 0.55
C LEU A 305 -13.50 -22.87 -0.38
N LEU A 306 -13.42 -24.19 -0.15
CA LEU A 306 -12.71 -25.09 -1.05
C LEU A 306 -13.38 -25.14 -2.43
N ALA A 307 -14.71 -25.23 -2.50
CA ALA A 307 -15.42 -25.19 -3.79
C ALA A 307 -15.17 -23.88 -4.54
N VAL A 308 -15.27 -22.73 -3.86
CA VAL A 308 -14.99 -21.42 -4.45
C VAL A 308 -13.54 -21.31 -4.93
N LYS A 309 -12.58 -21.84 -4.17
CA LYS A 309 -11.15 -21.81 -4.56
C LYS A 309 -10.86 -22.68 -5.78
N VAL A 310 -11.48 -23.86 -5.89
CA VAL A 310 -11.18 -24.83 -6.95
C VAL A 310 -11.96 -24.51 -8.23
N THR A 311 -13.13 -23.90 -8.14
CA THR A 311 -13.97 -23.57 -9.31
C THR A 311 -13.23 -22.79 -10.40
N PRO A 312 -12.49 -21.70 -10.10
CA PRO A 312 -11.68 -20.99 -11.09
C PRO A 312 -10.57 -21.84 -11.73
N GLU A 313 -10.08 -22.89 -11.06
CA GLU A 313 -9.04 -23.78 -11.58
C GLU A 313 -9.57 -24.78 -12.61
N LEU A 314 -10.90 -24.97 -12.65
CA LEU A 314 -11.60 -25.82 -13.61
C LEU A 314 -11.99 -25.06 -14.89
N LEU A 315 -11.72 -23.76 -14.93
CA LEU A 315 -12.03 -22.89 -16.05
C LEU A 315 -10.75 -22.41 -16.76
N PRO A 316 -10.84 -22.07 -18.06
CA PRO A 316 -9.79 -21.30 -18.71
C PRO A 316 -9.49 -20.03 -17.91
N LYS A 317 -8.22 -19.63 -17.82
CA LYS A 317 -7.79 -18.45 -17.06
C LYS A 317 -8.43 -17.12 -17.52
N THR A 318 -9.00 -17.10 -18.71
CA THR A 318 -9.66 -15.94 -19.30
C THR A 318 -11.13 -15.86 -18.88
N THR A 319 -11.77 -16.98 -18.54
CA THR A 319 -13.22 -17.03 -18.33
C THR A 319 -13.66 -16.32 -17.05
N PRO A 320 -14.53 -15.30 -17.15
CA PRO A 320 -15.12 -14.65 -15.97
C PRO A 320 -16.17 -15.55 -15.32
N LEU A 321 -16.18 -15.56 -13.98
CA LEU A 321 -17.14 -16.25 -13.10
C LEU A 321 -18.08 -15.24 -12.46
#